data_AF-A0A6J5CRR1-F1
#
_entry.id   AF-A0A6J5CRR1-F1
#
_cell.length_a   1.000
_cell.length_b   1.000
_cell.length_c   1.000
_cell.angle_alpha   90.00
_cell.angle_beta   90.00
_cell.angle_gamma   90.00
#
_symmetry.space_group_name_H-M   'P 1'
#
loop_
_entity.id
_entity.type
_entity.pdbx_description
1 polymer ?
#
loop_
_entity_poly.entity_id
_entity_poly.type
_entity_poly.pdbx_seq_one_letter_code
_entity_poly.pdbx_strand_id
1 'polypeptide(L)'
;MDSAKTPEAVEESAFDSALSSIFRAVKAATAYIKSLWGEEYFPPEPTSRENEMSVVQSAVLNGHRVMLTGDAGREALQEVIDYAPFVGLALPGIRYFQVPHHGGRHNVSTEVLDQLLGPRLNSMPDKHHWNAICSSAKADEDHPRKSVIRAVLHRGGHWAATESQNIRIGAGITRDGWVPIPQAAYPEDQEN
;
A
#
# COMPACT_ATOMS: atom_id res chain seq x y z
N MET A 1 20.40 30.60 22.06
CA MET A 1 21.82 30.17 22.03
C MET A 1 22.08 29.61 20.65
N ASP A 2 23.27 29.91 20.14
CA ASP A 2 23.58 30.18 18.75
C ASP A 2 23.36 29.02 17.75
N SER A 3 22.87 29.41 16.58
CA SER A 3 22.93 28.66 15.33
C SER A 3 24.35 28.77 14.76
N ALA A 4 25.01 27.64 14.54
CA ALA A 4 26.23 27.59 13.75
C ALA A 4 26.32 26.27 12.96
N LYS A 5 26.41 26.45 11.63
CA LYS A 5 27.08 25.62 10.61
C LYS A 5 26.27 24.50 9.92
N THR A 6 26.10 24.74 8.62
CA THR A 6 25.92 23.86 7.46
C THR A 6 26.53 22.45 7.64
N PRO A 7 25.90 21.38 7.14
CA PRO A 7 26.52 20.05 7.16
C PRO A 7 27.66 19.98 6.13
N GLU A 8 28.86 19.63 6.61
CA GLU A 8 29.90 18.98 5.80
C GLU A 8 29.47 17.54 5.48
N ALA A 9 29.92 17.03 4.33
CA ALA A 9 29.61 15.70 3.84
C ALA A 9 29.90 14.64 4.92
N VAL A 10 28.83 13.94 5.33
CA VAL A 10 28.96 12.84 6.30
C VAL A 10 29.56 11.65 5.56
N GLU A 11 30.76 11.27 5.98
CA GLU A 11 31.39 9.99 5.62
C GLU A 11 30.41 8.85 5.93
N GLU A 12 30.12 8.02 4.92
CA GLU A 12 29.34 6.79 5.06
C GLU A 12 29.96 5.91 6.16
N SER A 13 29.29 5.83 7.30
CA SER A 13 29.79 5.08 8.44
C SER A 13 29.49 3.59 8.28
N ALA A 14 30.41 2.73 8.73
CA ALA A 14 30.28 1.27 8.77
C ALA A 14 29.00 0.76 9.48
N PHE A 15 28.27 1.64 10.16
CA PHE A 15 26.97 1.38 10.76
C PHE A 15 25.88 1.14 9.70
N ASP A 16 25.89 1.88 8.58
CA ASP A 16 24.97 1.64 7.45
C ASP A 16 25.30 0.34 6.71
N SER A 17 26.59 0.01 6.62
CA SER A 17 27.03 -1.29 6.09
C SER A 17 26.63 -2.44 7.01
N ALA A 18 26.67 -2.27 8.33
CA ALA A 18 26.27 -3.30 9.29
C ALA A 18 24.75 -3.48 9.32
N LEU A 19 23.96 -2.40 9.27
CA LEU A 19 22.50 -2.46 9.18
C LEU A 19 22.05 -3.10 7.86
N SER A 20 22.63 -2.71 6.72
CA SER A 20 22.32 -3.34 5.43
C SER A 20 22.73 -4.81 5.35
N SER A 21 23.78 -5.22 6.07
CA SER A 21 24.20 -6.62 6.18
C SER A 21 23.28 -7.44 7.10
N ILE A 22 22.77 -6.84 8.17
CA ILE A 22 21.78 -7.46 9.08
C ILE A 22 20.42 -7.62 8.36
N PHE A 23 20.01 -6.62 7.57
CA PHE A 23 18.80 -6.71 6.73
C PHE A 23 18.89 -7.81 5.66
N ARG A 24 20.10 -8.13 5.17
CA ARG A 24 20.30 -9.21 4.18
C ARG A 24 20.35 -10.62 4.77
N ALA A 25 20.53 -10.77 6.09
CA ALA A 25 20.91 -12.05 6.70
C ALA A 25 19.77 -12.79 7.43
N VAL A 26 18.54 -12.27 7.46
CA VAL A 26 17.38 -13.00 8.02
C VAL A 26 16.27 -13.06 6.98
N LYS A 27 16.51 -13.80 5.89
CA LYS A 27 15.41 -14.19 5.01
C LYS A 27 14.75 -15.43 5.60
N ALA A 28 13.81 -15.22 6.51
CA ALA A 28 12.92 -16.28 6.95
C ALA A 28 12.25 -16.87 5.70
N ALA A 29 12.31 -18.19 5.53
CA ALA A 29 11.57 -18.85 4.47
C ALA A 29 10.07 -18.66 4.73
N THR A 30 9.45 -17.69 4.05
CA THR A 30 8.01 -17.47 4.13
C THR A 30 7.28 -18.68 3.55
N ALA A 31 6.57 -19.40 4.40
CA ALA A 31 5.67 -20.46 3.95
C ALA A 31 4.44 -19.84 3.27
N TYR A 32 4.07 -20.38 2.11
CA TYR A 32 2.84 -20.01 1.40
C TYR A 32 1.77 -21.08 1.63
N ILE A 33 0.54 -20.65 1.92
CA ILE A 33 -0.63 -21.52 2.02
C ILE A 33 -1.64 -21.15 0.93
N LYS A 34 -2.23 -22.18 0.30
CA LYS A 34 -3.39 -22.00 -0.59
C LYS A 34 -4.57 -21.46 0.22
N SER A 35 -5.17 -20.37 -0.23
CA SER A 35 -6.20 -19.68 0.53
C SER A 35 -7.44 -19.43 -0.33
N LEU A 36 -8.61 -19.70 0.24
CA LEU A 36 -9.88 -19.50 -0.44
C LEU A 36 -10.16 -18.01 -0.62
N TRP A 37 -11.05 -17.67 -1.55
CA TRP A 37 -11.51 -16.28 -1.72
C TRP A 37 -12.02 -15.71 -0.40
N GLY A 38 -11.61 -14.48 -0.08
CA GLY A 38 -11.98 -13.78 1.15
C GLY A 38 -11.06 -14.08 2.35
N GLU A 39 -10.23 -15.13 2.31
CA GLU A 39 -9.23 -15.38 3.35
C GLU A 39 -8.03 -14.46 3.17
N GLU A 40 -7.71 -13.70 4.21
CA GLU A 40 -6.60 -12.76 4.28
C GLU A 40 -5.84 -13.02 5.58
N TYR A 41 -4.51 -13.08 5.51
CA TYR A 41 -3.67 -13.17 6.69
C TYR A 41 -2.79 -11.92 6.82
N PHE A 42 -2.90 -11.29 7.99
CA PHE A 42 -2.08 -10.16 8.39
C PHE A 42 -1.47 -10.48 9.77
N PRO A 43 -0.14 -10.36 9.93
CA PRO A 43 0.51 -10.64 11.20
C PRO A 43 0.00 -9.70 12.29
N PRO A 44 -0.15 -10.16 13.55
CA PRO A 44 -0.59 -9.31 14.65
C PRO A 44 0.45 -8.26 15.06
N GLU A 45 1.73 -8.48 14.74
CA GLU A 45 2.81 -7.56 15.09
C GLU A 45 2.63 -6.22 14.39
N PRO A 46 2.82 -5.10 15.12
CA PRO A 46 2.71 -3.77 14.56
C PRO A 46 3.84 -3.50 13.55
N THR A 47 3.64 -2.48 12.72
CA THR A 47 4.72 -1.92 11.90
C THR A 47 5.57 -0.96 12.75
N SER A 48 6.54 -0.28 12.14
CA SER A 48 7.42 0.65 12.86
C SER A 48 6.70 1.92 13.33
N ARG A 49 7.23 2.59 14.35
CA ARG A 49 6.66 3.88 14.80
C ARG A 49 6.79 4.97 13.74
N GLU A 50 7.82 4.89 12.91
CA GLU A 50 8.02 5.79 11.78
C GLU A 50 6.87 5.65 10.77
N ASN A 51 6.45 4.42 10.49
CA ASN A 51 5.30 4.14 9.62
C ASN A 51 4.00 4.65 10.24
N GLU A 52 3.80 4.48 11.56
CA GLU A 52 2.62 5.01 12.27
C GLU A 52 2.61 6.54 12.39
N MET A 53 3.74 7.22 12.15
CA MET A 53 3.82 8.68 12.07
C MET A 53 3.66 9.22 10.64
N SER A 54 3.32 8.37 9.67
CA SER A 54 3.14 8.79 8.27
C SER A 54 1.95 9.74 8.12
N VAL A 55 2.12 10.77 7.31
CA VAL A 55 1.04 11.68 6.93
C VAL A 55 0.26 11.11 5.75
N VAL A 56 -1.04 10.86 5.97
CA VAL A 56 -1.96 10.49 4.89
C VAL A 56 -2.59 11.74 4.29
N GLN A 57 -2.53 11.85 2.96
CA GLN A 57 -3.09 12.98 2.22
C GLN A 57 -4.28 12.52 1.39
N SER A 58 -5.34 13.32 1.34
CA SER A 58 -6.46 13.10 0.42
C SER A 58 -6.78 14.35 -0.38
N ALA A 59 -7.14 14.14 -1.64
CA ALA A 59 -7.60 15.20 -2.55
C ALA A 59 -8.81 14.71 -3.35
N VAL A 60 -9.67 15.63 -3.75
CA VAL A 60 -10.73 15.37 -4.73
C VAL A 60 -10.34 16.06 -6.03
N LEU A 61 -9.99 15.27 -7.04
CA LEU A 61 -9.57 15.73 -8.35
C LEU A 61 -10.58 15.28 -9.39
N ASN A 62 -11.21 16.22 -10.10
CA ASN A 62 -12.26 15.93 -11.09
C ASN A 62 -13.39 15.04 -10.52
N GLY A 63 -13.82 15.31 -9.28
CA GLY A 63 -14.84 14.51 -8.58
C GLY A 63 -14.38 13.14 -8.10
N HIS A 64 -13.12 12.75 -8.35
CA HIS A 64 -12.55 11.49 -7.88
C HIS A 64 -11.68 11.70 -6.66
N ARG A 65 -11.93 10.92 -5.62
CA ARG A 65 -11.13 10.96 -4.40
C ARG A 65 -9.84 10.15 -4.57
N VAL A 66 -8.72 10.80 -4.31
CA VAL A 66 -7.38 10.21 -4.23
C VAL A 66 -6.99 10.15 -2.75
N MET A 67 -6.37 9.05 -2.32
CA MET A 67 -5.75 8.91 -1.00
C MET A 67 -4.31 8.43 -1.18
N LEU A 68 -3.37 9.21 -0.67
CA LEU A 68 -1.94 8.94 -0.66
C LEU A 68 -1.53 8.61 0.77
N THR A 69 -1.13 7.37 1.01
CA THR A 69 -0.88 6.83 2.34
C THR A 69 0.58 6.90 2.76
N GLY A 70 1.51 7.10 1.82
CA GLY A 70 2.93 6.88 2.08
C GLY A 70 3.16 5.49 2.68
N ASP A 71 3.81 5.43 3.83
CA ASP A 71 4.09 4.19 4.54
C ASP A 71 3.19 3.98 5.77
N ALA A 72 2.02 4.63 5.81
CA ALA A 72 1.11 4.58 6.94
C ALA A 72 0.85 3.16 7.44
N GLY A 73 0.99 2.99 8.76
CA GLY A 73 0.63 1.78 9.46
C GLY A 73 -0.85 1.72 9.85
N ARG A 74 -1.22 0.74 10.67
CA ARG A 74 -2.61 0.47 11.02
C ARG A 74 -3.17 1.54 11.95
N GLU A 75 -2.37 2.03 12.88
CA GLU A 75 -2.77 3.08 13.82
C GLU A 75 -2.98 4.41 13.08
N ALA A 76 -2.04 4.77 12.20
CA ALA A 76 -2.16 5.95 11.34
C ALA A 76 -3.41 5.89 10.45
N LEU A 77 -3.66 4.73 9.83
CA LEU A 77 -4.85 4.54 9.00
C LEU A 77 -6.15 4.56 9.81
N GLN A 78 -6.16 4.05 11.04
CA GLN A 78 -7.31 4.15 11.94
C GLN A 78 -7.56 5.60 12.35
N GLU A 79 -6.52 6.39 12.64
CA GLU A 79 -6.68 7.82 12.91
C GLU A 79 -7.28 8.55 11.70
N VAL A 80 -6.90 8.18 10.47
CA VAL A 80 -7.51 8.71 9.25
C VAL A 80 -9.00 8.37 9.17
N ILE A 81 -9.38 7.12 9.46
CA ILE A 81 -10.78 6.69 9.48
C ILE A 81 -11.58 7.49 10.50
N ASP A 82 -11.05 7.64 11.71
CA ASP A 82 -11.71 8.33 12.81
C ASP A 82 -11.82 9.83 12.54
N TYR A 83 -10.80 10.43 11.90
CA TYR A 83 -10.76 11.85 11.58
C TYR A 83 -11.58 12.21 10.33
N ALA A 84 -11.81 11.25 9.42
CA ALA A 84 -12.47 11.47 8.14
C ALA A 84 -13.81 12.24 8.21
N PRO A 85 -14.75 11.92 9.13
CA PRO A 85 -16.03 12.63 9.23
C PRO A 85 -15.88 14.12 9.54
N PHE A 86 -14.85 14.51 10.29
CA PHE A 86 -14.62 15.90 10.71
C PHE A 86 -14.13 16.80 9.57
N VAL A 87 -13.61 16.20 8.49
CA VAL A 87 -13.13 16.92 7.30
C VAL A 87 -14.01 16.67 6.07
N GLY A 88 -15.20 16.10 6.26
CA GLY A 88 -16.13 15.80 5.15
C GLY A 88 -15.63 14.69 4.22
N LEU A 89 -14.72 13.83 4.70
CA LEU A 89 -14.25 12.66 4.00
C LEU A 89 -15.21 11.49 4.29
N ALA A 90 -16.02 11.13 3.29
CA ALA A 90 -16.87 9.94 3.35
C ALA A 90 -16.07 8.69 2.97
N LEU A 91 -16.19 7.64 3.79
CA LEU A 91 -15.59 6.32 3.59
C LEU A 91 -16.68 5.23 3.70
N PRO A 92 -16.62 4.16 2.88
CA PRO A 92 -15.72 4.02 1.74
C PRO A 92 -16.10 4.98 0.60
N GLY A 93 -15.19 5.17 -0.37
CA GLY A 93 -15.40 6.13 -1.46
C GLY A 93 -14.11 6.63 -2.12
N ILE A 94 -12.99 6.00 -1.82
CA ILE A 94 -11.70 6.30 -2.43
C ILE A 94 -11.70 5.71 -3.85
N ARG A 95 -11.43 6.54 -4.87
CA ARG A 95 -11.35 6.11 -6.27
C ARG A 95 -9.94 5.66 -6.65
N TYR A 96 -8.93 6.29 -6.07
CA TYR A 96 -7.52 6.00 -6.27
C TYR A 96 -6.83 5.91 -4.91
N PHE A 97 -6.39 4.72 -4.55
CA PHE A 97 -5.77 4.40 -3.27
C PHE A 97 -4.30 4.08 -3.50
N GLN A 98 -3.39 4.82 -2.86
CA GLN A 98 -2.01 4.38 -2.75
C GLN A 98 -1.96 3.23 -1.74
N VAL A 99 -1.39 2.10 -2.14
CA VAL A 99 -1.14 1.00 -1.19
C VAL A 99 0.03 1.40 -0.30
N PRO A 100 -0.10 1.32 1.05
CA PRO A 100 0.96 1.76 1.94
C PRO A 100 2.19 0.87 1.88
N HIS A 101 3.36 1.46 2.10
CA HIS A 101 4.64 0.78 2.34
C HIS A 101 4.91 -0.36 1.37
N HIS A 102 4.86 -0.05 0.06
CA HIS A 102 5.12 -0.99 -1.03
C HIS A 102 4.23 -2.26 -1.04
N GLY A 103 3.14 -2.29 -0.26
CA GLY A 103 2.32 -3.49 -0.08
C GLY A 103 2.78 -4.36 1.12
N GLY A 104 3.25 -3.72 2.19
CA GLY A 104 3.61 -4.37 3.45
C GLY A 104 2.39 -4.87 4.24
N ARG A 105 2.38 -6.16 4.58
CA ARG A 105 1.27 -6.79 5.33
C ARG A 105 1.15 -6.38 6.81
N HIS A 106 2.18 -5.72 7.36
CA HIS A 106 2.14 -5.16 8.71
C HIS A 106 1.45 -3.79 8.76
N ASN A 107 1.28 -3.12 7.62
CA ASN A 107 0.75 -1.76 7.54
C ASN A 107 -0.77 -1.70 7.45
N VAL A 108 -1.42 -2.84 7.16
CA VAL A 108 -2.87 -2.95 6.98
C VAL A 108 -3.42 -4.13 7.76
N SER A 109 -4.73 -4.10 8.03
CA SER A 109 -5.50 -5.23 8.56
C SER A 109 -6.84 -5.32 7.82
N THR A 110 -7.52 -6.46 7.98
CA THR A 110 -8.86 -6.68 7.40
C THR A 110 -9.83 -5.57 7.84
N GLU A 111 -9.82 -5.21 9.12
CA GLU A 111 -10.73 -4.25 9.74
C GLU A 111 -10.48 -2.83 9.24
N VAL A 112 -9.21 -2.44 9.11
CA VAL A 112 -8.82 -1.12 8.59
C VAL A 112 -9.21 -1.01 7.11
N LEU A 113 -8.95 -2.05 6.31
CA LEU A 113 -9.30 -2.06 4.89
C LEU A 113 -10.81 -2.11 4.66
N ASP A 114 -11.57 -2.83 5.49
CA ASP A 114 -13.04 -2.87 5.43
C ASP A 114 -13.64 -1.47 5.68
N GLN A 115 -13.11 -0.72 6.64
CA GLN A 115 -13.55 0.65 6.94
C GLN A 115 -13.16 1.64 5.83
N LEU A 116 -11.94 1.57 5.30
CA LEU A 116 -11.45 2.50 4.27
C LEU A 116 -12.04 2.25 2.88
N LEU A 117 -12.10 0.99 2.47
CA LEU A 117 -12.31 0.59 1.08
C LEU A 117 -13.63 -0.15 0.87
N GLY A 118 -14.30 -0.53 1.96
CA GLY A 118 -15.57 -1.23 1.96
C GLY A 118 -15.41 -2.73 2.22
N PRO A 119 -16.52 -3.44 2.42
CA PRO A 119 -16.49 -4.85 2.77
C PRO A 119 -15.95 -5.73 1.64
N ARG A 120 -15.44 -6.90 2.01
CA ARG A 120 -15.08 -7.96 1.07
C ARG A 120 -16.31 -8.40 0.26
N LEU A 121 -16.13 -8.56 -1.04
CA LEU A 121 -17.07 -9.12 -1.99
C LEU A 121 -17.06 -10.65 -1.91
N ASN A 122 -18.12 -11.28 -2.42
CA ASN A 122 -18.23 -12.76 -2.42
C ASN A 122 -17.36 -13.44 -3.48
N SER A 123 -16.90 -12.69 -4.48
CA SER A 123 -16.07 -13.17 -5.60
C SER A 123 -15.39 -12.00 -6.31
N MET A 124 -14.39 -12.28 -7.16
CA MET A 124 -13.80 -11.28 -8.05
C MET A 124 -14.90 -10.62 -8.91
N PRO A 125 -15.00 -9.29 -8.94
CA PRO A 125 -15.99 -8.62 -9.77
C PRO A 125 -15.56 -8.56 -11.24
N ASP A 126 -16.53 -8.58 -12.16
CA ASP A 126 -16.27 -8.38 -13.59
C ASP A 126 -15.77 -6.95 -13.90
N LYS A 127 -16.09 -5.98 -13.03
CA LYS A 127 -15.75 -4.56 -13.18
C LYS A 127 -15.25 -4.00 -11.85
N HIS A 128 -14.14 -3.27 -11.93
CA HIS A 128 -13.54 -2.58 -10.79
C HIS A 128 -13.97 -1.11 -10.75
N HIS A 129 -14.36 -0.65 -9.56
CA HIS A 129 -14.88 0.70 -9.35
C HIS A 129 -13.91 1.63 -8.61
N TRP A 130 -12.72 1.14 -8.28
CA TRP A 130 -11.62 1.93 -7.73
C TRP A 130 -10.30 1.22 -8.03
N ASN A 131 -9.18 1.93 -7.87
CA ASN A 131 -7.85 1.42 -8.22
C ASN A 131 -6.93 1.54 -7.01
N ALA A 132 -6.16 0.49 -6.77
CA ALA A 132 -5.03 0.45 -5.84
C ALA A 132 -3.73 0.53 -6.64
N ILE A 133 -2.86 1.47 -6.27
CA ILE A 133 -1.57 1.66 -6.91
C ILE A 133 -0.50 1.38 -5.86
N CYS A 134 0.25 0.31 -6.09
CA CYS A 134 1.37 -0.07 -5.26
C CYS A 134 2.67 0.44 -5.87
N SER A 135 3.38 1.31 -5.15
CA SER A 135 4.74 1.66 -5.54
C SER A 135 5.65 0.56 -5.03
N SER A 136 6.13 -0.34 -5.88
CA SER A 136 7.04 -1.44 -5.52
C SER A 136 8.13 -1.62 -6.56
N ALA A 137 9.26 -2.19 -6.15
CA ALA A 137 10.37 -2.52 -7.03
C ALA A 137 10.27 -3.98 -7.48
N LYS A 138 10.50 -4.24 -8.77
CA LYS A 138 10.46 -5.61 -9.30
C LYS A 138 11.51 -6.55 -8.67
N ALA A 139 12.60 -5.98 -8.17
CA ALA A 139 13.69 -6.72 -7.53
C ALA A 139 13.47 -6.94 -6.02
N ASP A 140 12.42 -6.34 -5.44
CA ASP A 140 12.02 -6.61 -4.06
C ASP A 140 11.26 -7.94 -4.05
N GLU A 141 11.81 -8.94 -3.37
CA GLU A 141 11.18 -10.26 -3.23
C GLU A 141 10.22 -10.33 -2.04
N ASP A 142 10.22 -9.29 -1.19
CA ASP A 142 9.38 -9.19 0.00
C ASP A 142 8.10 -8.39 -0.26
N HIS A 143 8.09 -7.51 -1.26
CA HIS A 143 6.95 -6.65 -1.56
C HIS A 143 6.63 -6.59 -3.07
N PRO A 144 5.34 -6.49 -3.45
CA PRO A 144 4.16 -6.50 -2.58
C PRO A 144 3.82 -7.89 -2.04
N ARG A 145 3.30 -7.97 -0.81
CA ARG A 145 2.84 -9.25 -0.23
C ARG A 145 1.56 -9.73 -0.90
N LYS A 146 1.46 -11.04 -1.17
CA LYS A 146 0.27 -11.64 -1.79
C LYS A 146 -0.98 -11.41 -0.95
N SER A 147 -0.87 -11.42 0.38
CA SER A 147 -2.00 -11.12 1.27
C SER A 147 -2.58 -9.71 1.05
N VAL A 148 -1.73 -8.71 0.78
CA VAL A 148 -2.17 -7.34 0.50
C VAL A 148 -2.83 -7.23 -0.87
N ILE A 149 -2.26 -7.88 -1.89
CA ILE A 149 -2.89 -7.96 -3.22
C ILE A 149 -4.28 -8.58 -3.08
N ARG A 150 -4.38 -9.76 -2.45
CA ARG A 150 -5.65 -10.46 -2.23
C ARG A 150 -6.66 -9.56 -1.51
N ALA A 151 -6.25 -8.86 -0.46
CA ALA A 151 -7.14 -7.99 0.29
C ALA A 151 -7.73 -6.82 -0.51
N VAL A 152 -6.94 -6.22 -1.41
CA VAL A 152 -7.45 -5.22 -2.36
C VAL A 152 -8.48 -5.84 -3.31
N LEU A 153 -8.16 -7.00 -3.87
CA LEU A 153 -9.02 -7.69 -4.83
C LEU A 153 -10.35 -8.13 -4.20
N HIS A 154 -10.30 -8.61 -2.95
CA HIS A 154 -11.49 -8.96 -2.19
C HIS A 154 -12.43 -7.77 -2.03
N ARG A 155 -11.94 -6.53 -2.00
CA ARG A 155 -12.76 -5.30 -1.92
C ARG A 155 -13.04 -4.66 -3.29
N GLY A 156 -12.80 -5.42 -4.36
CA GLY A 156 -13.12 -5.03 -5.73
C GLY A 156 -12.17 -3.99 -6.35
N GLY A 157 -11.01 -3.75 -5.75
CA GLY A 157 -10.02 -2.83 -6.29
C GLY A 157 -9.32 -3.38 -7.52
N HIS A 158 -9.08 -2.51 -8.51
CA HIS A 158 -8.15 -2.83 -9.60
C HIS A 158 -6.72 -2.68 -9.07
N TRP A 159 -5.89 -3.70 -9.22
CA TRP A 159 -4.50 -3.67 -8.72
C TRP A 159 -3.52 -3.34 -9.84
N ALA A 160 -2.67 -2.34 -9.59
CA ALA A 160 -1.50 -2.06 -10.40
C ALA A 160 -0.27 -1.79 -9.52
N ALA A 161 0.90 -2.27 -9.95
CA ALA A 161 2.17 -2.07 -9.26
C ALA A 161 3.22 -1.45 -10.19
N THR A 162 4.06 -0.57 -9.65
CA THR A 162 5.04 0.15 -10.48
C THR A 162 6.12 -0.76 -11.03
N GLU A 163 6.67 -1.75 -10.31
CA GLU A 163 7.56 -2.83 -10.82
C GLU A 163 8.40 -2.53 -12.10
N SER A 164 9.10 -1.39 -12.17
CA SER A 164 9.89 -0.91 -13.34
C SER A 164 9.11 -0.35 -14.55
N GLN A 165 7.82 -0.05 -14.39
CA GLN A 165 6.93 0.64 -15.32
C GLN A 165 6.42 1.97 -14.72
N ASN A 166 6.10 2.91 -15.61
CA ASN A 166 5.44 4.16 -15.23
C ASN A 166 3.92 3.95 -15.27
N ILE A 167 3.23 4.30 -14.18
CA ILE A 167 1.77 4.27 -14.10
C ILE A 167 1.23 5.69 -14.21
N ARG A 168 0.21 5.87 -15.04
CA ARG A 168 -0.50 7.14 -15.19
C ARG A 168 -1.99 6.92 -15.01
N ILE A 169 -2.58 7.71 -14.12
CA ILE A 169 -4.02 7.80 -13.95
C ILE A 169 -4.52 8.99 -14.76
N GLY A 170 -5.49 8.75 -15.64
CA GLY A 170 -6.14 9.79 -16.43
C GLY A 170 -7.65 9.73 -16.28
N ALA A 171 -8.28 10.89 -16.17
CA ALA A 171 -9.74 11.03 -16.24
C ALA A 171 -10.06 11.90 -17.47
N GLY A 172 -10.75 11.31 -18.46
CA GLY A 172 -11.18 12.04 -19.67
C GLY A 172 -10.07 12.45 -20.64
N ILE A 173 -8.83 11.97 -20.46
CA ILE A 173 -7.69 12.31 -21.32
C ILE A 173 -7.00 11.03 -21.80
N THR A 174 -6.96 10.83 -23.12
CA THR A 174 -6.14 9.81 -23.78
C THR A 174 -4.76 10.39 -24.11
N ARG A 175 -3.73 9.55 -24.10
CA ARG A 175 -2.37 9.94 -24.47
C ARG A 175 -1.73 8.82 -25.27
N ASP A 176 -1.21 9.14 -26.45
CA ASP A 176 -0.60 8.13 -27.32
C ASP A 176 0.54 7.39 -26.61
N GLY A 177 0.59 6.08 -26.82
CA GLY A 177 1.54 5.17 -26.15
C GLY A 177 1.17 4.78 -24.71
N TRP A 178 0.13 5.37 -24.10
CA TRP A 178 -0.36 4.97 -22.78
C TRP A 178 -1.60 4.09 -22.92
N VAL A 179 -1.50 2.85 -22.47
CA VAL A 179 -2.57 1.84 -22.56
C VAL A 179 -3.10 1.47 -21.18
N PRO A 180 -4.33 0.93 -21.08
CA PRO A 180 -4.84 0.39 -19.81
C PRO A 180 -3.94 -0.73 -19.28
N ILE A 181 -3.71 -0.73 -17.97
CA ILE A 181 -3.02 -1.82 -17.28
C ILE A 181 -4.04 -2.94 -17.05
N PRO A 182 -3.76 -4.19 -17.48
CA PRO A 182 -4.65 -5.31 -17.20
C PRO A 182 -4.76 -5.54 -15.70
N GLN A 183 -5.89 -6.06 -15.25
CA GLN A 183 -6.07 -6.47 -13.87
C GLN A 183 -5.04 -7.54 -13.49
N ALA A 184 -4.38 -7.37 -12.34
CA ALA A 184 -3.47 -8.38 -11.81
C ALA A 184 -4.20 -9.70 -11.55
N ALA A 185 -3.50 -10.81 -11.81
CA ALA A 185 -4.01 -12.15 -11.51
C ALA A 185 -4.25 -12.31 -10.00
N TYR A 186 -5.26 -13.09 -9.65
CA TYR A 186 -5.54 -13.42 -8.25
C TYR A 186 -4.45 -14.36 -7.71
N PRO A 187 -3.79 -14.02 -6.59
CA PRO A 187 -2.89 -14.96 -5.92
C PRO A 187 -3.71 -16.07 -5.24
N GLU A 188 -3.57 -17.32 -5.70
CA GLU A 188 -4.26 -18.50 -5.12
C GLU A 188 -3.66 -18.94 -3.76
N ASP A 189 -2.53 -18.36 -3.40
CA ASP A 189 -1.79 -18.58 -2.16
C ASP A 189 -1.35 -17.25 -1.53
N GLN A 190 -0.99 -17.29 -0.25
CA GLN A 190 -0.46 -16.12 0.46
C GLN A 190 0.53 -16.52 1.56
N GLU A 191 1.29 -15.54 2.03
CA GLU A 191 2.23 -15.69 3.14
C GLU A 191 1.49 -15.99 4.45
N ASN A 192 2.06 -16.89 5.25
CA ASN A 192 1.57 -17.28 6.59
C ASN A 192 1.94 -16.35 7.73
#